data_AF-A0A6V6YVX6-F1
#
_entry.id   AF-A0A6V6YVX6-F1
#
_cell.length_a   1.000
_cell.length_b   1.000
_cell.length_c   1.000
_cell.angle_alpha   90.00
_cell.angle_beta   90.00
_cell.angle_gamma   90.00
#
_symmetry.space_group_name_H-M   'P 1'
#
loop_
_entity.id
_entity.type
_entity.pdbx_description
1 polymer ?
#
loop_
_entity_poly.entity_id
_entity_poly.type
_entity_poly.pdbx_seq_one_letter_code
_entity_poly.pdbx_strand_id
1 'polypeptide(L)'
;MKTLNKKGVLKPGRCQYTLIIIMFSVLSFGQHNFSKVTDHTQVNNIALDSSAVLDGKEIKLDYFRWKSDNNLRNDSVKIFSLSPISKRVNKVNGFALGAGHFENQNIRLQVINGLNIEASPISLALISFSINVPFESLFVGINDNVISNVAFFDDNIKSYIKVNGLNVSSGGFMGGAEVRGINISIFSGMNKMNGFSVGGILNTKSFAGVSISGLANLSDFGNGVQIGISNVSRKHNGIQLGLFNNSKELRGVQFGLWNTNGKRKLPFFNWQFKK
;
A
#
# COMPACT_ATOMS: atom_id res chain seq x y z
N MET A 1 -34.51 -1.48 -47.88
CA MET A 1 -33.05 -1.70 -47.92
C MET A 1 -32.37 -0.81 -46.88
N LYS A 2 -32.08 -1.36 -45.69
CA LYS A 2 -31.02 -0.99 -44.70
C LYS A 2 -31.35 -1.66 -43.34
N THR A 3 -30.87 -2.89 -43.23
CA THR A 3 -30.24 -3.56 -42.07
C THR A 3 -30.46 -3.02 -40.65
N LEU A 4 -30.97 -3.91 -39.78
CA LEU A 4 -30.71 -3.90 -38.33
C LEU A 4 -29.19 -3.94 -38.05
N ASN A 5 -28.70 -3.15 -37.07
CA ASN A 5 -27.49 -3.51 -36.33
C ASN A 5 -27.46 -2.98 -34.88
N LYS A 6 -27.56 -3.95 -33.97
CA LYS A 6 -26.84 -4.15 -32.69
C LYS A 6 -26.59 -2.99 -31.70
N LYS A 7 -27.24 -3.16 -30.54
CA LYS A 7 -26.70 -3.14 -29.17
C LYS A 7 -25.89 -1.89 -28.77
N GLY A 8 -26.58 -0.96 -28.11
CA GLY A 8 -25.95 0.05 -27.25
C GLY A 8 -25.16 -0.61 -26.13
N VAL A 9 -23.87 -0.30 -26.08
CA VAL A 9 -23.00 -0.59 -24.94
C VAL A 9 -23.14 0.59 -23.98
N LEU A 10 -23.77 0.33 -22.84
CA LEU A 10 -23.76 1.22 -21.68
C LEU A 10 -22.31 1.45 -21.25
N LYS A 11 -21.84 2.70 -21.37
CA LYS A 11 -20.60 3.14 -20.70
C LYS A 11 -20.90 3.23 -19.19
N PRO A 12 -20.19 2.51 -18.30
CA PRO A 12 -20.35 2.72 -16.87
C PRO A 12 -19.89 4.13 -16.51
N GLY A 13 -20.79 4.87 -15.87
CA GLY A 13 -20.74 6.32 -15.77
C GLY A 13 -19.70 6.84 -14.78
N ARG A 14 -19.18 8.03 -15.11
CA ARG A 14 -18.47 8.95 -14.19
C ARG A 14 -19.19 9.15 -12.85
N CYS A 15 -20.48 8.86 -12.75
CA CYS A 15 -21.33 9.08 -11.59
C CYS A 15 -20.91 8.27 -10.34
N GLN A 16 -20.37 7.05 -10.49
CA GLN A 16 -19.94 6.24 -9.34
C GLN A 16 -18.67 6.80 -8.68
N TYR A 17 -17.74 7.32 -9.47
CA TYR A 17 -16.52 7.97 -8.94
C TYR A 17 -16.83 9.31 -8.28
N THR A 18 -17.79 10.08 -8.83
CA THR A 18 -18.22 11.34 -8.23
C THR A 18 -18.92 11.09 -6.88
N LEU A 19 -19.67 10.00 -6.71
CA LEU A 19 -20.30 9.66 -5.43
C LEU A 19 -19.26 9.27 -4.36
N ILE A 20 -18.19 8.58 -4.75
CA ILE A 20 -17.06 8.24 -3.86
C ILE A 20 -16.33 9.52 -3.42
N ILE A 21 -16.09 10.47 -4.33
CA ILE A 21 -15.44 11.75 -4.02
C ILE A 21 -16.33 12.63 -3.14
N ILE A 22 -17.64 12.70 -3.41
CA ILE A 22 -18.60 13.50 -2.64
C ILE A 22 -18.75 12.95 -1.20
N MET A 23 -18.71 11.62 -1.01
CA MET A 23 -18.73 11.04 0.34
C MET A 23 -17.39 11.16 1.09
N PHE A 24 -16.26 11.27 0.38
CA PHE A 24 -14.95 11.58 0.98
C PHE A 24 -14.86 13.01 1.52
N SER A 25 -15.53 13.97 0.88
CA SER A 25 -15.63 15.33 1.42
C SER A 25 -16.49 15.42 2.69
N VAL A 26 -17.47 14.52 2.86
CA VAL A 26 -18.34 14.50 4.06
C VAL A 26 -17.64 13.87 5.26
N LEU A 27 -16.72 12.92 5.06
CA LEU A 27 -15.92 12.32 6.14
C LEU A 27 -14.70 13.16 6.57
N SER A 28 -14.39 14.25 5.85
CA SER A 28 -13.23 15.11 6.12
C SER A 28 -13.55 16.38 6.92
N PHE A 29 -14.76 16.53 7.48
CA PHE A 29 -15.12 17.69 8.29
C PHE A 29 -14.92 17.44 9.79
N GLY A 30 -14.06 18.24 10.43
CA GLY A 30 -14.19 18.56 11.85
C GLY A 30 -12.94 18.56 12.73
N GLN A 31 -11.93 19.39 12.44
CA GLN A 31 -11.12 20.00 13.52
C GLN A 31 -11.05 21.51 13.29
N HIS A 32 -12.12 22.21 13.70
CA HIS A 32 -12.13 23.67 13.78
C HIS A 32 -12.14 24.10 15.26
N ASN A 33 -11.13 24.91 15.59
CA ASN A 33 -10.99 25.89 16.68
C ASN A 33 -11.49 25.52 18.08
N PHE A 34 -10.55 25.12 18.94
CA PHE A 34 -10.64 25.37 20.38
C PHE A 34 -9.53 26.36 20.76
N SER A 35 -9.90 27.56 21.21
CA SER A 35 -8.93 28.52 21.75
C SER A 35 -8.30 27.94 23.02
N LYS A 36 -6.99 27.68 22.98
CA LYS A 36 -6.20 27.43 24.18
C LYS A 36 -5.65 28.76 24.68
N VAL A 37 -6.20 29.25 25.78
CA VAL A 37 -5.49 30.16 26.68
C VAL A 37 -4.53 29.30 27.50
N THR A 38 -3.23 29.50 27.33
CA THR A 38 -2.20 28.94 28.20
C THR A 38 -1.12 29.99 28.39
N ASP A 39 -0.93 30.42 29.64
CA ASP A 39 0.09 31.39 30.05
C ASP A 39 1.50 30.92 29.64
N HIS A 40 2.21 31.78 28.91
CA HIS A 40 3.48 31.47 28.24
C HIS A 40 4.74 31.81 29.07
N THR A 41 4.63 32.14 30.35
CA THR A 41 5.69 32.89 31.05
C THR A 41 6.59 32.09 32.01
N GLN A 42 6.46 30.77 32.17
CA GLN A 42 7.27 30.05 33.19
C GLN A 42 8.14 28.87 32.74
N VAL A 43 8.20 28.48 31.46
CA VAL A 43 8.98 27.28 31.04
C VAL A 43 10.36 27.60 30.44
N ASN A 44 10.66 28.87 30.13
CA ASN A 44 11.89 29.24 29.42
C ASN A 44 13.17 29.30 30.27
N ASN A 45 13.11 29.00 31.57
CA ASN A 45 14.26 29.14 32.51
C ASN A 45 14.95 27.81 32.88
N ILE A 46 14.71 26.71 32.16
CA ILE A 46 15.35 25.42 32.45
C ILE A 46 16.71 25.35 31.72
N ALA A 47 17.80 25.18 32.47
CA ALA A 47 19.17 25.07 31.94
C ALA A 47 19.33 23.88 30.97
N LEU A 48 20.16 24.03 29.93
CA LEU A 48 20.61 22.90 29.10
C LEU A 48 21.23 21.84 30.05
N ASP A 49 20.83 20.58 29.93
CA ASP A 49 21.22 19.43 30.77
C ASP A 49 20.45 19.21 32.09
N SER A 50 19.26 19.78 32.25
CA SER A 50 18.41 19.44 33.40
C SER A 50 17.92 17.98 33.36
N SER A 51 18.18 17.24 34.45
CA SER A 51 17.60 15.92 34.72
C SER A 51 16.80 15.93 36.02
N ALA A 52 15.77 15.09 36.10
CA ALA A 52 15.01 14.85 37.32
C ALA A 52 15.11 13.37 37.70
N VAL A 53 15.29 13.09 38.99
CA VAL A 53 15.31 11.72 39.50
C VAL A 53 13.92 11.37 40.04
N LEU A 54 13.32 10.34 39.46
CA LEU A 54 12.07 9.74 39.91
C LEU A 54 12.35 8.27 40.25
N ASP A 55 12.09 7.89 41.49
CA ASP A 55 12.26 6.51 41.97
C ASP A 55 13.67 5.94 41.70
N GLY A 56 14.70 6.76 41.97
CA GLY A 56 16.11 6.41 41.78
C GLY A 56 16.59 6.37 40.32
N LYS A 57 15.71 6.66 39.34
CA LYS A 57 16.09 6.73 37.92
C LYS A 57 16.13 8.16 37.42
N GLU A 58 17.25 8.50 36.79
CA GLU A 58 17.47 9.81 36.17
C GLU A 58 16.72 9.91 34.83
N ILE A 59 15.86 10.92 34.71
CA ILE A 59 15.09 11.22 33.51
C ILE A 59 15.56 12.57 32.97
N LYS A 60 16.10 12.56 31.75
CA LYS A 60 16.48 13.80 31.05
C LYS A 60 15.25 14.57 30.59
N LEU A 61 15.15 15.85 30.98
CA LEU A 61 13.99 16.71 30.66
C LEU A 61 14.02 17.30 29.25
N ASP A 62 15.09 17.10 28.48
CA ASP A 62 15.22 17.56 27.09
C ASP A 62 14.08 17.05 26.20
N TYR A 63 13.53 15.87 26.52
CA TYR A 63 12.37 15.29 25.84
C TYR A 63 11.11 16.18 25.92
N PHE A 64 10.95 16.96 26.99
CA PHE A 64 9.79 17.83 27.20
C PHE A 64 9.98 19.24 26.61
N ARG A 65 11.21 19.67 26.32
CA ARG A 65 11.53 21.01 25.81
C ARG A 65 11.03 21.26 24.39
N TRP A 66 10.97 20.23 23.54
CA TRP A 66 10.45 20.35 22.16
C TRP A 66 8.98 20.79 22.06
N LYS A 67 8.19 20.69 23.16
CA LYS A 67 6.80 21.19 23.20
C LYS A 67 6.67 22.69 23.47
N SER A 68 7.73 23.38 23.92
CA SER A 68 7.65 24.77 24.41
C SER A 68 7.92 25.81 23.32
N ASP A 69 8.83 25.50 22.39
CA ASP A 69 9.15 26.43 21.31
C ASP A 69 8.22 26.15 20.13
N ASN A 70 7.29 27.08 19.83
CA ASN A 70 6.37 27.07 18.68
C ASN A 70 7.07 26.95 17.29
N ASN A 71 8.37 26.66 17.25
CA ASN A 71 9.07 26.14 16.09
C ASN A 71 8.65 24.68 15.83
N LEU A 72 7.52 24.52 15.14
CA LEU A 72 7.09 23.26 14.52
C LEU A 72 8.07 22.86 13.41
N ARG A 73 9.28 22.41 13.78
CA ARG A 73 10.12 21.62 12.87
C ARG A 73 9.31 20.39 12.48
N ASN A 74 9.06 20.26 11.19
CA ASN A 74 8.17 19.27 10.57
C ASN A 74 8.72 17.83 10.65
N ASP A 75 9.65 17.55 11.56
CA ASP A 75 10.54 16.37 11.57
C ASP A 75 10.46 15.59 12.89
N SER A 76 9.28 15.51 13.51
CA SER A 76 9.15 14.80 14.78
C SER A 76 9.27 13.28 14.62
N VAL A 77 10.03 12.67 15.54
CA VAL A 77 10.13 11.22 15.72
C VAL A 77 9.22 10.83 16.88
N LYS A 78 8.38 9.82 16.67
CA LYS A 78 7.52 9.26 17.72
C LYS A 78 7.77 7.77 17.88
N ILE A 79 7.39 7.21 19.02
CA ILE A 79 7.35 5.75 19.23
C ILE A 79 5.97 5.21 18.81
N PHE A 80 4.94 6.04 18.91
CA PHE A 80 3.56 5.69 18.57
C PHE A 80 2.92 6.76 17.67
N SER A 81 2.05 6.32 16.76
CA SER A 81 1.17 7.21 16.00
C SER A 81 -0.14 6.55 15.58
N LEU A 82 -1.12 7.37 15.22
CA LEU A 82 -2.31 6.89 14.53
C LEU A 82 -2.02 6.75 13.03
N SER A 83 -2.78 5.91 12.34
CA SER A 83 -2.81 5.81 10.88
C SER A 83 -4.15 6.39 10.36
N PRO A 84 -4.16 7.53 9.64
CA PRO A 84 -2.99 8.20 9.04
C PRO A 84 -2.10 8.97 10.03
N ILE A 85 -0.78 8.93 9.79
CA ILE A 85 0.19 9.69 10.58
C ILE A 85 0.03 11.19 10.31
N SER A 86 0.01 11.99 11.38
CA SER A 86 -0.07 13.45 11.30
C SER A 86 1.07 14.04 10.45
N LYS A 87 0.78 15.07 9.65
CA LYS A 87 1.76 15.80 8.81
C LYS A 87 3.01 16.29 9.55
N ARG A 88 2.91 16.49 10.87
CA ARG A 88 3.99 16.95 11.74
C ARG A 88 4.97 15.84 12.15
N VAL A 89 4.68 14.59 11.81
CA VAL A 89 5.42 13.40 12.20
C VAL A 89 5.99 12.76 10.95
N ASN A 90 7.32 12.69 10.88
CA ASN A 90 8.02 12.06 9.76
C ASN A 90 8.38 10.62 10.05
N LYS A 91 8.59 10.27 11.33
CA LYS A 91 9.08 8.94 11.70
C LYS A 91 8.36 8.40 12.94
N VAL A 92 8.00 7.12 12.87
CA VAL A 92 7.48 6.34 13.98
C VAL A 92 8.41 5.14 14.19
N ASN A 93 9.14 5.09 15.31
CA ASN A 93 10.03 4.00 15.70
C ASN A 93 9.34 3.12 16.76
N GLY A 94 8.31 2.40 16.34
CA GLY A 94 7.50 1.58 17.24
C GLY A 94 6.27 1.10 16.50
N PHE A 95 5.09 1.62 16.85
CA PHE A 95 3.85 1.14 16.25
C PHE A 95 2.92 2.25 15.75
N ALA A 96 2.25 1.98 14.62
CA ALA A 96 1.19 2.80 14.06
C ALA A 96 -0.11 1.99 14.01
N LEU A 97 -1.23 2.62 14.36
CA LEU A 97 -2.54 1.98 14.42
C LEU A 97 -3.64 2.89 13.85
N GLY A 98 -4.50 2.39 12.97
CA GLY A 98 -5.69 3.15 12.60
C GLY A 98 -6.41 2.66 11.33
N ALA A 99 -6.95 3.60 10.56
CA ALA A 99 -7.81 3.34 9.41
C ALA A 99 -7.05 3.27 8.06
N GLY A 100 -5.72 3.31 8.10
CA GLY A 100 -4.88 3.25 6.92
C GLY A 100 -4.27 4.59 6.51
N HIS A 101 -3.23 4.51 5.68
CA HIS A 101 -2.57 5.68 5.11
C HIS A 101 -3.22 6.08 3.78
N PHE A 102 -3.46 7.39 3.64
CA PHE A 102 -4.00 7.97 2.41
C PHE A 102 -2.97 8.90 1.78
N GLU A 103 -3.01 9.02 0.45
CA GLU A 103 -2.12 9.90 -0.28
C GLU A 103 -2.25 11.33 0.25
N ASN A 104 -1.10 11.97 0.51
CA ASN A 104 -1.06 13.36 0.91
C ASN A 104 0.04 14.11 0.16
N GLN A 105 -0.34 14.87 -0.86
CA GLN A 105 0.58 15.63 -1.70
C GLN A 105 1.44 16.66 -0.92
N ASN A 106 1.02 17.00 0.30
CA ASN A 106 1.74 17.94 1.16
C ASN A 106 2.80 17.27 2.06
N ILE A 107 2.93 15.95 2.04
CA ILE A 107 3.92 15.21 2.83
C ILE A 107 4.80 14.41 1.87
N ARG A 108 6.13 14.61 1.94
CA ARG A 108 7.07 13.94 1.03
C ARG A 108 7.24 12.45 1.33
N LEU A 109 7.39 12.06 2.59
CA LEU A 109 7.56 10.67 3.02
C LEU A 109 7.44 10.54 4.55
N GLN A 110 6.61 9.64 5.02
CA GLN A 110 6.55 9.20 6.41
C GLN A 110 7.11 7.78 6.54
N VAL A 111 7.77 7.49 7.64
CA VAL A 111 8.43 6.21 7.88
C VAL A 111 7.95 5.60 9.18
N ILE A 112 7.54 4.33 9.13
CA ILE A 112 7.29 3.49 10.28
C ILE A 112 8.41 2.45 10.34
N ASN A 113 9.17 2.42 11.42
CA ASN A 113 10.13 1.38 11.75
C ASN A 113 9.53 0.55 12.89
N GLY A 114 8.98 -0.62 12.56
CA GLY A 114 8.30 -1.49 13.52
C GLY A 114 6.99 -2.04 12.97
N LEU A 115 5.89 -1.82 13.68
CA LEU A 115 4.60 -2.45 13.44
C LEU A 115 3.57 -1.45 12.91
N ASN A 116 2.95 -1.74 11.77
CA ASN A 116 1.81 -1.00 11.26
C ASN A 116 0.57 -1.90 11.29
N ILE A 117 -0.47 -1.49 12.02
CA ILE A 117 -1.75 -2.20 12.08
C ILE A 117 -2.85 -1.29 11.56
N GLU A 118 -3.62 -1.79 10.61
CA GLU A 118 -4.66 -0.99 9.97
C GLU A 118 -5.96 -1.77 9.81
N ALA A 119 -7.05 -1.11 10.17
CA ALA A 119 -8.41 -1.51 9.84
C ALA A 119 -8.94 -0.54 8.78
N SER A 120 -8.55 -0.75 7.53
CA SER A 120 -8.97 0.11 6.41
C SER A 120 -10.44 -0.14 6.06
N PRO A 121 -11.31 0.87 6.10
CA PRO A 121 -12.70 0.75 5.64
C PRO A 121 -12.78 0.47 4.13
N ILE A 122 -11.75 0.83 3.37
CA ILE A 122 -11.73 0.64 1.91
C ILE A 122 -11.71 -0.82 1.53
N SER A 123 -11.07 -1.71 2.30
CA SER A 123 -11.18 -3.13 1.96
C SER A 123 -12.58 -3.67 2.11
N LEU A 124 -13.31 -3.23 3.13
CA LEU A 124 -14.72 -3.59 3.27
C LEU A 124 -15.50 -3.08 2.05
N ALA A 125 -15.26 -1.84 1.62
CA ALA A 125 -15.89 -1.30 0.42
C ALA A 125 -15.54 -2.08 -0.87
N LEU A 126 -14.27 -2.44 -1.08
CA LEU A 126 -13.83 -3.21 -2.26
C LEU A 126 -14.41 -4.63 -2.26
N ILE A 127 -14.48 -5.28 -1.10
CA ILE A 127 -15.09 -6.61 -0.98
C ILE A 127 -16.60 -6.53 -1.22
N SER A 128 -17.29 -5.51 -0.67
CA SER A 128 -18.74 -5.38 -0.75
C SER A 128 -19.26 -4.85 -2.09
N PHE A 129 -18.56 -3.89 -2.72
CA PHE A 129 -19.03 -3.24 -3.96
C PHE A 129 -18.32 -3.72 -5.22
N SER A 130 -17.17 -4.39 -5.10
CA SER A 130 -16.31 -4.72 -6.24
C SER A 130 -16.14 -6.22 -6.47
N ILE A 131 -17.12 -7.07 -6.11
CA ILE A 131 -17.10 -8.54 -6.32
C ILE A 131 -16.69 -8.96 -7.76
N ASN A 132 -16.89 -8.10 -8.76
CA ASN A 132 -16.45 -8.33 -10.14
C ASN A 132 -14.93 -8.24 -10.34
N VAL A 133 -14.21 -7.38 -9.60
CA VAL A 133 -12.77 -7.13 -9.77
C VAL A 133 -11.90 -8.33 -9.33
N PRO A 134 -12.19 -9.03 -8.20
CA PRO A 134 -11.54 -10.29 -7.87
C PRO A 134 -11.72 -11.36 -8.95
N PHE A 135 -12.92 -11.46 -9.54
CA PHE A 135 -13.20 -12.47 -10.57
C PHE A 135 -12.44 -12.20 -11.87
N GLU A 136 -12.40 -10.96 -12.33
CA GLU A 136 -11.58 -10.59 -13.50
C GLU A 136 -10.08 -10.82 -13.22
N SER A 137 -9.62 -10.59 -11.99
CA SER A 137 -8.22 -10.81 -11.57
C SER A 137 -7.77 -12.28 -11.67
N LEU A 138 -8.70 -13.23 -11.55
CA LEU A 138 -8.43 -14.66 -11.75
C LEU A 138 -8.11 -15.01 -13.21
N PHE A 139 -8.76 -14.33 -14.16
CA PHE A 139 -8.65 -14.63 -15.59
C PHE A 139 -7.60 -13.79 -16.34
N VAL A 140 -6.94 -12.85 -15.65
CA VAL A 140 -5.89 -11.98 -16.23
C VAL A 140 -4.73 -12.80 -16.79
N GLY A 141 -4.41 -13.94 -16.16
CA GLY A 141 -3.35 -14.82 -16.66
C GLY A 141 -3.64 -15.45 -18.03
N ILE A 142 -4.91 -15.45 -18.46
CA ILE A 142 -5.38 -16.11 -19.69
C ILE A 142 -5.48 -15.15 -20.88
N ASN A 143 -5.82 -13.87 -20.65
CA ASN A 143 -6.06 -12.90 -21.71
C ASN A 143 -5.12 -11.69 -21.62
N ASP A 144 -4.19 -11.59 -22.57
CA ASP A 144 -3.19 -10.51 -22.65
C ASP A 144 -3.82 -9.12 -22.80
N ASN A 145 -5.04 -9.02 -23.34
CA ASN A 145 -5.80 -7.77 -23.49
C ASN A 145 -6.47 -7.32 -22.19
N VAL A 146 -6.53 -8.18 -21.16
CA VAL A 146 -7.11 -7.85 -19.86
C VAL A 146 -6.09 -7.16 -18.97
N ILE A 147 -4.78 -7.35 -19.20
CA ILE A 147 -3.69 -6.67 -18.48
C ILE A 147 -3.84 -5.13 -18.53
N SER A 148 -4.43 -4.54 -19.58
CA SER A 148 -4.68 -3.09 -19.61
C SER A 148 -5.91 -2.65 -18.82
N ASN A 149 -6.83 -3.55 -18.50
CA ASN A 149 -8.11 -3.26 -17.84
C ASN A 149 -8.17 -3.73 -16.38
N VAL A 150 -7.32 -4.67 -15.96
CA VAL A 150 -7.11 -4.86 -14.52
C VAL A 150 -6.45 -3.59 -14.03
N ALA A 151 -7.05 -3.00 -13.01
CA ALA A 151 -6.43 -1.94 -12.25
C ALA A 151 -5.11 -2.45 -11.64
N PHE A 152 -4.03 -2.45 -12.43
CA PHE A 152 -2.80 -1.89 -11.93
C PHE A 152 -3.21 -0.54 -11.35
N PHE A 153 -2.99 -0.30 -10.07
CA PHE A 153 -3.01 1.07 -9.58
C PHE A 153 -1.88 1.79 -10.33
N ASP A 154 -2.17 2.18 -11.56
CA ASP A 154 -1.30 2.94 -12.43
C ASP A 154 -1.41 4.39 -12.02
N ASP A 155 -1.01 4.57 -10.78
CA ASP A 155 -1.02 5.83 -10.13
C ASP A 155 0.45 6.17 -10.01
N ASN A 156 0.91 7.17 -10.76
CA ASN A 156 2.23 7.80 -10.61
C ASN A 156 2.43 8.46 -9.23
N ILE A 157 1.67 8.01 -8.21
CA ILE A 157 1.77 8.36 -6.82
C ILE A 157 3.18 8.02 -6.35
N LYS A 158 3.91 9.05 -5.95
CA LYS A 158 5.20 8.91 -5.30
C LYS A 158 5.00 8.25 -3.94
N SER A 159 5.99 7.46 -3.52
CA SER A 159 5.90 6.81 -2.22
C SER A 159 5.83 7.86 -1.10
N TYR A 160 4.73 7.88 -0.35
CA TYR A 160 4.49 8.81 0.75
C TYR A 160 4.52 8.10 2.11
N ILE A 161 4.40 6.77 2.14
CA ILE A 161 4.56 5.96 3.34
C ILE A 161 5.57 4.84 3.12
N LYS A 162 6.43 4.63 4.11
CA LYS A 162 7.38 3.52 4.16
C LYS A 162 7.25 2.76 5.45
N VAL A 163 7.10 1.45 5.38
CA VAL A 163 7.06 0.56 6.55
C VAL A 163 8.27 -0.36 6.50
N ASN A 164 9.18 -0.21 7.46
CA ASN A 164 10.29 -1.12 7.70
C ASN A 164 9.93 -2.01 8.90
N GLY A 165 9.51 -3.25 8.66
CA GLY A 165 9.05 -4.17 9.70
C GLY A 165 7.82 -4.95 9.26
N LEU A 166 6.78 -4.96 10.10
CA LEU A 166 5.57 -5.74 9.90
C LEU A 166 4.37 -4.82 9.60
N ASN A 167 3.71 -5.06 8.48
CA ASN A 167 2.43 -4.44 8.12
C ASN A 167 1.32 -5.48 8.20
N VAL A 168 0.29 -5.22 9.00
CA VAL A 168 -0.93 -6.02 9.10
C VAL A 168 -2.12 -5.10 8.82
N SER A 169 -2.79 -5.29 7.70
CA SER A 169 -3.84 -4.38 7.27
C SER A 169 -5.06 -5.12 6.73
N SER A 170 -6.25 -4.80 7.21
CA SER A 170 -7.47 -5.36 6.63
C SER A 170 -7.67 -4.94 5.18
N GLY A 171 -7.04 -3.85 4.71
CA GLY A 171 -7.22 -3.34 3.34
C GLY A 171 -6.03 -2.72 2.64
N GLY A 172 -4.85 -2.93 3.20
CA GLY A 172 -3.56 -2.51 2.69
C GLY A 172 -3.53 -1.07 2.17
N PHE A 173 -2.54 -0.84 1.32
CA PHE A 173 -2.31 0.46 0.71
C PHE A 173 -3.07 0.57 -0.61
N MET A 174 -3.44 1.78 -1.02
CA MET A 174 -4.05 2.05 -2.32
C MET A 174 -3.05 2.63 -3.33
N GLY A 175 -1.76 2.35 -3.15
CA GLY A 175 -0.65 2.97 -3.87
C GLY A 175 0.24 3.82 -2.96
N GLY A 176 1.41 4.22 -3.47
CA GLY A 176 2.32 5.13 -2.76
C GLY A 176 2.96 4.57 -1.48
N ALA A 177 2.93 3.26 -1.29
CA ALA A 177 3.56 2.59 -0.16
C ALA A 177 4.82 1.80 -0.55
N GLU A 178 5.83 1.85 0.31
CA GLU A 178 6.99 0.95 0.27
C GLU A 178 7.04 0.13 1.55
N VAL A 179 7.03 -1.20 1.43
CA VAL A 179 7.19 -2.11 2.56
C VAL A 179 8.53 -2.84 2.44
N ARG A 180 9.27 -2.88 3.55
CA ARG A 180 10.50 -3.66 3.72
C ARG A 180 10.33 -4.55 4.94
N GLY A 181 10.10 -5.84 4.73
CA GLY A 181 9.84 -6.80 5.80
C GLY A 181 8.65 -7.70 5.46
N ILE A 182 7.61 -7.70 6.31
CA ILE A 182 6.45 -8.59 6.18
C ILE A 182 5.19 -7.75 5.93
N ASN A 183 4.38 -8.13 4.95
CA ASN A 183 3.05 -7.59 4.71
C ASN A 183 2.00 -8.69 4.79
N ILE A 184 0.96 -8.47 5.58
CA ILE A 184 -0.21 -9.32 5.70
C ILE A 184 -1.43 -8.46 5.42
N SER A 185 -2.09 -8.68 4.30
CA SER A 185 -3.20 -7.81 3.88
C SER A 185 -4.22 -8.51 2.99
N ILE A 186 -5.51 -8.23 3.14
CA ILE A 186 -6.51 -8.80 2.20
C ILE A 186 -6.30 -8.24 0.79
N PHE A 187 -6.06 -6.94 0.70
CA PHE A 187 -5.80 -6.23 -0.53
C PHE A 187 -4.61 -5.30 -0.32
N SER A 188 -3.69 -5.17 -1.28
CA SER A 188 -2.62 -4.17 -1.17
C SER A 188 -2.12 -3.71 -2.53
N GLY A 189 -2.09 -2.40 -2.73
CA GLY A 189 -1.46 -1.66 -3.82
C GLY A 189 -0.20 -0.97 -3.32
N MET A 190 0.98 -1.43 -3.75
CA MET A 190 2.28 -0.91 -3.29
C MET A 190 3.15 -0.47 -4.46
N ASN A 191 3.98 0.54 -4.24
CA ASN A 191 5.03 0.89 -5.19
C ASN A 191 6.19 -0.11 -5.09
N LYS A 192 6.56 -0.49 -3.86
CA LYS A 192 7.68 -1.39 -3.64
C LYS A 192 7.44 -2.33 -2.47
N MET A 193 7.71 -3.61 -2.67
CA MET A 193 7.72 -4.62 -1.62
C MET A 193 9.08 -5.32 -1.63
N ASN A 194 9.83 -5.24 -0.54
CA ASN A 194 11.03 -6.07 -0.35
C ASN A 194 10.84 -6.95 0.88
N GLY A 195 10.82 -8.27 0.70
CA GLY A 195 10.64 -9.23 1.79
C GLY A 195 9.51 -10.22 1.49
N PHE A 196 8.62 -10.41 2.45
CA PHE A 196 7.54 -11.39 2.40
C PHE A 196 6.18 -10.69 2.38
N SER A 197 5.32 -11.03 1.44
CA SER A 197 3.96 -10.53 1.36
C SER A 197 2.98 -11.68 1.29
N VAL A 198 1.92 -11.64 2.08
CA VAL A 198 0.79 -12.56 2.00
C VAL A 198 -0.53 -11.79 1.95
N GLY A 199 -1.43 -12.19 1.07
CA GLY A 199 -2.71 -11.52 0.97
C GLY A 199 -3.75 -12.14 0.06
N GLY A 200 -4.91 -11.51 -0.06
CA GLY A 200 -5.94 -11.91 -1.02
C GLY A 200 -5.56 -11.50 -2.43
N ILE A 201 -5.38 -10.21 -2.68
CA ILE A 201 -4.88 -9.63 -3.93
C ILE A 201 -3.69 -8.72 -3.61
N LEU A 202 -2.57 -8.96 -4.27
CA LEU A 202 -1.35 -8.19 -4.09
C LEU A 202 -0.97 -7.53 -5.42
N ASN A 203 -0.91 -6.20 -5.43
CA ASN A 203 -0.58 -5.40 -6.60
C ASN A 203 0.65 -4.53 -6.27
N THR A 204 1.79 -4.83 -6.87
CA THR A 204 3.05 -4.16 -6.52
C THR A 204 3.83 -3.77 -7.77
N LYS A 205 4.16 -2.49 -7.95
CA LYS A 205 4.98 -2.07 -9.10
C LYS A 205 6.34 -2.78 -9.14
N SER A 206 7.07 -2.80 -8.03
CA SER A 206 8.32 -3.57 -7.90
C SER A 206 8.31 -4.46 -6.67
N PHE A 207 8.49 -5.77 -6.85
CA PHE A 207 8.64 -6.70 -5.73
C PHE A 207 10.01 -7.39 -5.76
N ALA A 208 10.60 -7.59 -4.58
CA ALA A 208 11.78 -8.42 -4.36
C ALA A 208 11.56 -9.34 -3.14
N GLY A 209 11.60 -10.66 -3.33
CA GLY A 209 11.39 -11.64 -2.24
C GLY A 209 10.28 -12.64 -2.55
N VAL A 210 9.32 -12.81 -1.64
CA VAL A 210 8.25 -13.81 -1.75
C VAL A 210 6.88 -13.12 -1.64
N SER A 211 6.01 -13.38 -2.61
CA SER A 211 4.64 -12.86 -2.66
C SER A 211 3.65 -14.00 -2.80
N ILE A 212 2.81 -14.19 -1.79
CA ILE A 212 1.78 -15.23 -1.72
C ILE A 212 0.41 -14.55 -1.76
N SER A 213 -0.40 -14.87 -2.75
CA SER A 213 -1.73 -14.31 -2.94
C SER A 213 -2.76 -15.42 -3.04
N GLY A 214 -3.89 -15.27 -2.36
CA GLY A 214 -5.03 -16.19 -2.50
C GLY A 214 -5.69 -16.12 -3.88
N LEU A 215 -5.65 -14.96 -4.55
CA LEU A 215 -6.34 -14.73 -5.83
C LEU A 215 -5.38 -14.29 -6.93
N ALA A 216 -4.74 -13.12 -6.78
CA ALA A 216 -3.90 -12.55 -7.81
C ALA A 216 -2.66 -11.82 -7.26
N ASN A 217 -1.47 -12.18 -7.77
CA ASN A 217 -0.25 -11.39 -7.64
C ASN A 217 -0.03 -10.61 -8.94
N LEU A 218 -0.09 -9.29 -8.86
CA LEU A 218 0.17 -8.38 -9.98
C LEU A 218 1.45 -7.61 -9.72
N SER A 219 2.31 -7.53 -10.73
CA SER A 219 3.53 -6.73 -10.64
C SER A 219 4.01 -6.18 -11.97
N ASP A 220 4.70 -5.04 -11.97
CA ASP A 220 5.42 -4.62 -13.18
C ASP A 220 6.79 -5.29 -13.23
N PHE A 221 7.54 -5.21 -12.14
CA PHE A 221 8.90 -5.76 -12.02
C PHE A 221 8.99 -6.69 -10.83
N GLY A 222 9.27 -7.96 -11.09
CA GLY A 222 9.41 -8.98 -10.09
C GLY A 222 10.80 -9.57 -9.98
N ASN A 223 11.27 -9.78 -8.75
CA ASN A 223 12.48 -10.53 -8.45
C ASN A 223 12.24 -11.49 -7.27
N GLY A 224 12.03 -12.77 -7.55
CA GLY A 224 11.84 -13.79 -6.51
C GLY A 224 10.68 -14.73 -6.82
N VAL A 225 9.87 -15.05 -5.81
CA VAL A 225 8.82 -16.08 -5.90
C VAL A 225 7.43 -15.45 -5.81
N GLN A 226 6.58 -15.75 -6.78
CA GLN A 226 5.14 -15.45 -6.75
C GLN A 226 4.35 -16.74 -6.64
N ILE A 227 3.41 -16.78 -5.69
CA ILE A 227 2.52 -17.92 -5.46
C ILE A 227 1.09 -17.41 -5.40
N GLY A 228 0.19 -17.92 -6.23
CA GLY A 228 -1.23 -17.57 -6.17
C GLY A 228 -2.03 -18.15 -7.33
N ILE A 229 -3.36 -17.96 -7.33
CA ILE A 229 -4.18 -18.53 -8.42
C ILE A 229 -3.78 -17.92 -9.78
N SER A 230 -3.62 -16.61 -9.83
CA SER A 230 -3.20 -15.85 -11.00
C SER A 230 -1.94 -15.04 -10.67
N ASN A 231 -0.84 -15.26 -11.40
CA ASN A 231 0.38 -14.45 -11.27
C ASN A 231 0.62 -13.69 -12.56
N VAL A 232 0.67 -12.36 -12.50
CA VAL A 232 0.83 -11.48 -13.66
C VAL A 232 1.98 -10.53 -13.45
N SER A 233 2.87 -10.48 -14.44
CA SER A 233 4.05 -9.62 -14.40
C SER A 233 4.37 -8.99 -15.76
N ARG A 234 4.92 -7.77 -15.80
CA ARG A 234 5.53 -7.29 -17.05
C ARG A 234 6.91 -7.90 -17.23
N LYS A 235 7.77 -7.78 -16.23
CA LYS A 235 9.08 -8.43 -16.19
C LYS A 235 9.21 -9.21 -14.89
N HIS A 236 9.63 -10.46 -14.95
CA HIS A 236 9.78 -11.29 -13.76
C HIS A 236 11.06 -12.11 -13.83
N ASN A 237 11.91 -11.94 -12.82
CA ASN A 237 13.09 -12.76 -12.61
C ASN A 237 12.83 -13.70 -11.43
N GLY A 238 12.69 -15.00 -11.66
CA GLY A 238 12.43 -15.97 -10.60
C GLY A 238 11.35 -17.00 -10.92
N ILE A 239 10.51 -17.32 -9.94
CA ILE A 239 9.58 -18.44 -9.96
C ILE A 239 8.15 -17.94 -9.83
N GLN A 240 7.26 -18.35 -10.74
CA GLN A 240 5.82 -18.17 -10.58
C GLN A 240 5.13 -19.53 -10.41
N LEU A 241 4.36 -19.69 -9.33
CA LEU A 241 3.60 -20.88 -8.99
C LEU A 241 2.12 -20.51 -8.91
N GLY A 242 1.28 -21.07 -9.77
CA GLY A 242 -0.14 -20.74 -9.79
C GLY A 242 -0.96 -21.56 -10.75
N LEU A 243 -2.27 -21.32 -10.85
CA LEU A 243 -3.06 -21.95 -11.91
C LEU A 243 -2.79 -21.27 -13.25
N PHE A 244 -2.72 -19.94 -13.23
CA PHE A 244 -2.48 -19.11 -14.40
C PHE A 244 -1.27 -18.22 -14.14
N ASN A 245 -0.22 -18.36 -14.95
CA ASN A 245 0.95 -17.49 -14.88
C ASN A 245 1.08 -16.70 -16.19
N ASN A 246 1.33 -15.41 -16.10
CA ASN A 246 1.57 -14.54 -17.24
C ASN A 246 2.75 -13.60 -16.95
N SER A 247 3.71 -13.59 -17.86
CA SER A 247 4.81 -12.64 -17.87
C SER A 247 5.07 -12.14 -19.28
N LYS A 248 5.29 -10.84 -19.50
CA LYS A 248 5.73 -10.36 -20.83
C LYS A 248 7.19 -10.72 -21.08
N GLU A 249 8.03 -10.59 -20.05
CA GLU A 249 9.44 -10.94 -20.06
C GLU A 249 9.80 -11.76 -18.80
N LEU A 250 9.80 -13.08 -18.93
CA LEU A 250 10.24 -13.98 -17.87
C LEU A 250 11.74 -14.27 -17.99
N ARG A 251 12.45 -14.26 -16.86
CA ARG A 251 13.75 -14.90 -16.64
C ARG A 251 13.66 -15.83 -15.43
N GLY A 252 13.33 -17.09 -15.68
CA GLY A 252 13.15 -18.10 -14.65
C GLY A 252 12.12 -19.13 -15.09
N VAL A 253 11.26 -19.58 -14.18
CA VAL A 253 10.33 -20.68 -14.39
C VAL A 253 8.91 -20.33 -13.97
N GLN A 254 7.92 -20.92 -14.64
CA GLN A 254 6.51 -20.86 -14.27
C GLN A 254 5.97 -22.28 -14.17
N PHE A 255 5.19 -22.55 -13.13
CA PHE A 255 4.45 -23.79 -12.95
C PHE A 255 2.98 -23.48 -12.75
N GLY A 256 2.13 -24.07 -13.58
CA GLY A 256 0.68 -23.85 -13.53
C GLY A 256 -0.09 -24.46 -14.68
N LEU A 257 -1.41 -24.58 -14.55
CA LEU A 257 -2.27 -25.14 -15.59
C LEU A 257 -2.07 -24.45 -16.94
N TRP A 258 -1.88 -23.12 -16.92
CA TRP A 258 -1.55 -22.34 -18.11
C TRP A 258 -0.50 -21.29 -17.82
N ASN A 259 0.55 -21.26 -18.65
CA ASN A 259 1.68 -20.36 -18.49
C ASN A 259 1.93 -19.58 -19.78
N THR A 260 1.95 -18.26 -19.68
CA THR A 260 2.23 -17.34 -20.78
C THR A 260 3.54 -16.59 -20.50
N ASN A 261 4.44 -16.62 -21.48
CA ASN A 261 5.69 -15.86 -21.48
C ASN A 261 5.84 -15.15 -22.83
N GLY A 262 5.52 -13.86 -22.89
CA GLY A 262 5.45 -13.09 -24.12
C GLY A 262 4.49 -13.76 -25.12
N LYS A 263 5.01 -14.17 -26.28
CA LYS A 263 4.21 -14.88 -27.31
C LYS A 263 4.04 -16.38 -27.03
N ARG A 264 4.83 -16.98 -26.14
CA ARG A 264 4.80 -18.42 -25.89
C ARG A 264 3.77 -18.76 -24.82
N LYS A 265 2.95 -19.78 -25.08
CA LYS A 265 1.94 -20.31 -24.16
C LYS A 265 2.16 -21.80 -24.00
N LEU A 266 2.39 -22.26 -22.76
CA LEU A 266 2.64 -23.67 -22.43
C LEU A 266 1.81 -24.11 -21.22
N PRO A 267 1.20 -25.29 -21.25
CA PRO A 267 0.55 -25.86 -20.07
C PRO A 267 1.59 -26.44 -19.10
N PHE A 268 1.23 -26.52 -17.82
CA PHE A 268 1.97 -27.14 -16.69
C PHE A 268 3.32 -26.52 -16.32
N PHE A 269 4.20 -26.27 -17.30
CA PHE A 269 5.56 -25.78 -17.08
C PHE A 269 6.04 -24.84 -18.19
N ASN A 270 6.76 -23.80 -17.79
CA ASN A 270 7.35 -22.80 -18.68
C ASN A 270 8.70 -22.32 -18.13
N TRP A 271 9.66 -21.98 -18.99
CA TRP A 271 10.98 -21.51 -18.53
C TRP A 271 11.67 -20.59 -19.55
N GLN A 272 12.47 -19.63 -19.10
CA GLN A 272 13.31 -18.78 -19.95
C GLN A 272 14.53 -18.33 -19.15
N PHE A 273 15.74 -18.60 -19.64
CA PHE A 273 16.98 -18.21 -18.95
C PHE A 273 17.92 -17.38 -19.84
N LYS A 274 17.64 -17.33 -21.14
CA LYS A 274 18.45 -16.55 -22.09
C LYS A 274 18.05 -15.08 -22.01
N LYS A 275 19.04 -14.20 -22.27
CA LYS A 275 18.88 -12.76 -22.18
C LYS A 275 17.95 -12.20 -23.25
#